data_AF-A0AAJ6T7J5-F1
#
_entry.id   AF-A0AAJ6T7J5-F1
#
_cell.length_a   1.000
_cell.length_b   1.000
_cell.length_c   1.000
_cell.angle_alpha   90.00
_cell.angle_beta   90.00
_cell.angle_gamma   90.00
#
_symmetry.space_group_name_H-M   'P 1'
#
loop_
_entity.id
_entity.type
_entity.pdbx_description
1 polymer ?
#
loop_
_entity_poly.entity_id
_entity_poly.type
_entity_poly.pdbx_seq_one_letter_code
_entity_poly.pdbx_strand_id
1 'polypeptide(L)'
;MDKFLLYIHKGTKRDELKNDKINNKKLLGTPLQGWRSCAITTLGRGGSDLTATTIGKALGLREIQVWKDVDGVLTCDPNIYPLAEPVPYLTFDEAAELAYFGAQVLHPQSMRPAREGDIPVRVKNSYNSNAPGTLITRTRDMSKAVLTSIVLKRNVTMLDIASTRMLGQFGFLAKVFSIFEDLGISVDVVATSEVSISLTLDPSKLWSRELIQQASELDHVVEELEKIAVVNVLQHRSIISLNGNVQRSSLILEKVFNVLHIKGINVQMISQGASKVNISLIVNDDEAEQCVRSLHSAFFESDVSELDGKCVSDNGSVQLRSEE
;
A
#
# COMPACT_ATOMS: atom_id res chain seq x y z
N MET A 1 -16.37 -13.08 8.86
CA MET A 1 -17.26 -12.75 10.00
C MET A 1 -16.33 -12.64 11.19
N ASP A 2 -15.66 -11.49 11.30
CA ASP A 2 -14.39 -11.40 12.00
C ASP A 2 -14.65 -11.09 13.47
N LYS A 3 -14.45 -12.10 14.32
CA LYS A 3 -14.50 -11.96 15.77
C LYS A 3 -13.22 -11.29 16.24
N PHE A 4 -13.20 -9.96 16.26
CA PHE A 4 -12.09 -9.20 16.86
C PHE A 4 -12.16 -9.31 18.39
N LEU A 5 -11.13 -9.87 19.01
CA LEU A 5 -10.93 -9.83 20.45
C LEU A 5 -10.05 -8.61 20.76
N LEU A 6 -10.65 -7.53 21.30
CA LEU A 6 -9.89 -6.39 21.80
C LEU A 6 -9.25 -6.78 23.15
N TYR A 7 -7.93 -7.01 23.16
CA TYR A 7 -7.18 -7.24 24.40
C TYR A 7 -6.52 -5.93 24.86
N ILE A 8 -6.99 -5.39 25.98
CA ILE A 8 -6.45 -4.16 26.59
C ILE A 8 -5.45 -4.56 27.68
N HIS A 9 -4.16 -4.34 27.46
CA HIS A 9 -3.12 -4.53 28.48
C HIS A 9 -2.70 -3.17 29.08
N LYS A 10 -3.08 -2.91 30.34
CA LYS A 10 -2.52 -1.80 31.12
C LYS A 10 -1.19 -2.26 31.74
N GLY A 11 -0.06 -1.90 31.13
CA GLY A 11 1.25 -2.26 31.65
C GLY A 11 1.68 -1.39 32.83
N THR A 12 1.66 -1.93 34.05
CA THR A 12 2.38 -1.39 35.22
C THR A 12 3.87 -1.77 35.14
N LYS A 13 4.77 -0.82 35.44
CA LYS A 13 6.17 -1.04 35.88
C LYS A 13 6.31 -0.17 37.14
N ARG A 14 7.02 -0.50 38.20
CA ARG A 14 8.00 -1.53 38.57
C ARG A 14 7.91 -1.61 40.11
N ASP A 15 8.30 -2.74 40.69
CA ASP A 15 8.36 -3.00 42.14
C ASP A 15 7.01 -3.31 42.78
N GLU A 16 6.69 -4.61 42.83
CA GLU A 16 5.94 -5.33 43.88
C GLU A 16 5.30 -6.61 43.29
N LEU A 17 6.17 -7.59 43.01
CA LEU A 17 5.78 -8.99 42.92
C LEU A 17 5.49 -9.49 44.33
N LYS A 18 4.29 -9.18 44.86
CA LYS A 18 3.61 -9.92 45.93
C LYS A 18 2.22 -9.29 46.14
N ASN A 19 1.16 -10.06 45.84
CA ASN A 19 -0.24 -9.85 46.26
C ASN A 19 -1.20 -8.96 45.45
N ASP A 20 -1.23 -9.02 44.12
CA ASP A 20 -2.36 -8.43 43.36
C ASP A 20 -3.33 -9.46 42.76
N LYS A 21 -4.24 -9.93 43.62
CA LYS A 21 -5.57 -10.44 43.24
C LYS A 21 -6.61 -9.30 43.40
N ILE A 22 -6.45 -8.17 42.72
CA ILE A 22 -7.45 -7.07 42.79
C ILE A 22 -7.66 -6.44 41.39
N ASN A 23 -8.88 -6.57 40.86
CA ASN A 23 -9.51 -5.70 39.85
C ASN A 23 -9.09 -5.70 38.35
N ASN A 24 -8.78 -6.84 37.73
CA ASN A 24 -8.75 -6.92 36.27
C ASN A 24 -10.16 -7.14 35.67
N LYS A 25 -10.96 -6.07 35.52
CA LYS A 25 -12.19 -6.11 34.70
C LYS A 25 -11.80 -6.13 33.21
N LYS A 26 -12.04 -7.25 32.53
CA LYS A 26 -11.95 -7.33 31.06
C LYS A 26 -13.15 -6.59 30.46
N LEU A 27 -12.89 -5.53 29.71
CA LEU A 27 -13.90 -4.85 28.90
C LEU A 27 -13.99 -5.57 27.55
N LEU A 28 -15.10 -6.26 27.30
CA LEU A 28 -15.41 -6.78 25.98
C LEU A 28 -16.19 -5.70 25.22
N GLY A 29 -15.56 -5.07 24.24
CA GLY A 29 -16.23 -4.10 23.35
C GLY A 29 -16.88 -4.84 22.18
N THR A 30 -18.14 -4.54 21.88
CA THR A 30 -18.70 -4.83 20.55
C THR A 30 -18.12 -3.84 19.53
N PRO A 31 -18.09 -4.16 18.22
CA PRO A 31 -17.86 -3.15 17.18
C PRO A 31 -18.91 -2.04 17.39
N LEU A 32 -18.50 -0.90 17.94
CA LEU A 32 -19.43 -0.01 18.63
C LEU A 32 -19.99 1.06 17.70
N GLN A 33 -21.28 1.28 17.92
CA GLN A 33 -22.18 2.15 17.22
C GLN A 33 -22.05 3.57 17.80
N GLY A 34 -22.09 4.61 16.97
CA GLY A 34 -22.13 6.01 17.42
C GLY A 34 -23.53 6.44 17.89
N TRP A 35 -23.62 7.28 18.93
CA TRP A 35 -24.89 7.75 19.49
C TRP A 35 -24.92 9.28 19.50
N ARG A 36 -25.67 9.89 18.57
CA ARG A 36 -26.09 11.30 18.64
C ARG A 36 -27.60 11.47 18.81
N SER A 37 -28.39 10.54 18.27
CA SER A 37 -29.86 10.52 18.32
C SER A 37 -30.44 9.34 19.12
N CYS A 38 -29.58 8.59 19.82
CA CYS A 38 -29.89 7.28 20.41
C CYS A 38 -30.30 6.17 19.41
N ALA A 39 -30.13 6.41 18.10
CA ALA A 39 -30.24 5.37 17.09
C ALA A 39 -28.89 4.67 16.86
N ILE A 40 -28.94 3.38 16.55
CA ILE A 40 -27.78 2.57 16.15
C ILE A 40 -27.20 3.10 14.83
N THR A 41 -25.89 3.33 14.76
CA THR A 41 -25.17 3.68 13.51
C THR A 41 -23.92 2.81 13.34
N THR A 42 -23.45 2.66 12.11
CA THR A 42 -22.20 1.95 11.79
C THR A 42 -21.07 2.94 11.51
N LEU A 43 -19.82 2.55 11.79
CA LEU A 43 -18.64 3.40 11.59
C LEU A 43 -18.03 3.30 10.18
N GLY A 44 -18.71 2.63 9.25
CA GLY A 44 -18.21 2.38 7.90
C GLY A 44 -17.06 1.35 7.85
N ARG A 45 -16.25 1.42 6.78
CA ARG A 45 -15.12 0.50 6.56
C ARG A 45 -14.06 0.64 7.66
N GLY A 46 -13.59 -0.50 8.18
CA GLY A 46 -12.63 -0.52 9.29
C GLY A 46 -13.21 -0.11 10.64
N GLY A 47 -14.54 -0.20 10.84
CA GLY A 47 -15.20 0.24 12.06
C GLY A 47 -14.71 -0.47 13.35
N SER A 48 -14.41 -1.77 13.28
CA SER A 48 -13.85 -2.53 14.41
C SER A 48 -12.48 -2.00 14.82
N ASP A 49 -11.60 -1.81 13.84
CA ASP A 49 -10.26 -1.25 14.06
C ASP A 49 -10.34 0.19 14.61
N LEU A 50 -11.26 1.01 14.06
CA LEU A 50 -11.46 2.39 14.49
C LEU A 50 -11.95 2.44 15.94
N THR A 51 -12.80 1.48 16.33
CA THR A 51 -13.24 1.34 17.72
C THR A 51 -12.05 1.05 18.63
N ALA A 52 -11.20 0.09 18.25
CA ALA A 52 -10.01 -0.29 19.01
C ALA A 52 -9.04 0.88 19.20
N THR A 53 -8.73 1.62 18.13
CA THR A 53 -7.81 2.76 18.20
C THR A 53 -8.40 3.94 18.96
N THR A 54 -9.70 4.20 18.83
CA THR A 54 -10.40 5.25 19.58
C THR A 54 -10.38 4.95 21.08
N ILE A 55 -10.68 3.71 21.49
CA ILE A 55 -10.60 3.28 22.89
C ILE A 55 -9.15 3.40 23.39
N GLY A 56 -8.18 2.95 22.58
CA GLY A 56 -6.77 3.05 22.93
C GLY A 56 -6.33 4.48 23.21
N LYS A 57 -6.74 5.43 22.34
CA LYS A 57 -6.50 6.87 22.52
C LYS A 57 -7.19 7.42 23.76
N ALA A 58 -8.48 7.14 23.93
CA ALA A 58 -9.27 7.66 25.04
C ALA A 58 -8.77 7.21 26.41
N LEU A 59 -8.21 6.00 26.50
CA LEU A 59 -7.68 5.44 27.74
C LEU A 59 -6.17 5.66 27.93
N GLY A 60 -5.48 6.27 26.95
CA GLY A 60 -4.03 6.47 26.99
C GLY A 60 -3.24 5.16 27.11
N LEU A 61 -3.62 4.15 26.33
CA LEU A 61 -2.95 2.83 26.37
C LEU A 61 -1.54 2.90 25.77
N ARG A 62 -0.68 1.97 26.20
CA ARG A 62 0.70 1.84 25.67
C ARG A 62 0.77 1.27 24.27
N GLU A 63 -0.16 0.40 23.90
CA GLU A 63 -0.27 -0.16 22.56
C GLU A 63 -1.72 -0.59 22.27
N ILE A 64 -2.06 -0.65 20.99
CA ILE A 64 -3.32 -1.19 20.49
C ILE A 64 -3.00 -2.46 19.70
N GLN A 65 -3.64 -3.58 20.02
CA GLN A 65 -3.43 -4.85 19.31
C GLN A 65 -4.60 -5.17 18.40
N VAL A 66 -4.28 -5.55 17.17
CA VAL A 66 -5.23 -6.00 16.15
C VAL A 66 -4.86 -7.43 15.79
N TRP A 67 -5.80 -8.35 15.98
CA TRP A 67 -5.57 -9.78 15.78
C TRP A 67 -6.17 -10.23 14.45
N LYS A 68 -5.34 -10.87 13.62
CA LYS A 68 -5.64 -11.41 12.28
C LYS A 68 -5.25 -12.88 12.20
N ASP A 69 -5.40 -13.48 11.02
CA ASP A 69 -5.06 -14.86 10.69
C ASP A 69 -3.65 -15.06 10.14
N VAL A 70 -2.90 -13.98 9.92
CA VAL A 70 -1.52 -13.96 9.44
C VAL A 70 -0.55 -13.32 10.45
N ASP A 71 0.74 -13.62 10.34
CA ASP A 71 1.83 -13.17 11.23
C ASP A 71 2.18 -11.69 11.08
N GLY A 72 1.17 -10.82 11.04
CA GLY A 72 1.30 -9.38 10.86
C GLY A 72 1.00 -8.95 9.43
N VAL A 73 1.74 -7.95 8.96
CA VAL A 73 1.75 -7.48 7.57
C VAL A 73 2.89 -8.20 6.86
N LEU A 74 2.63 -8.68 5.64
CA LEU A 74 3.58 -9.49 4.87
C LEU A 74 4.22 -8.69 3.73
N THR A 75 5.38 -9.15 3.25
CA THR A 75 6.10 -8.53 2.12
C THR A 75 5.36 -8.64 0.79
N CYS A 76 4.43 -9.59 0.64
CA CYS A 76 3.40 -9.62 -0.40
C CYS A 76 2.22 -10.50 0.04
N ASP A 77 1.21 -10.68 -0.82
CA ASP A 77 0.12 -11.64 -0.57
C ASP A 77 0.65 -13.08 -0.60
N PRO A 78 0.50 -13.87 0.49
CA PRO A 78 0.98 -15.25 0.57
C PRO A 78 0.27 -16.20 -0.41
N ASN A 79 -0.92 -15.84 -0.90
CA ASN A 79 -1.63 -16.61 -1.94
C ASN A 79 -0.98 -16.43 -3.32
N ILE A 80 -0.34 -15.27 -3.56
CA ILE A 80 0.39 -15.02 -4.80
C ILE A 80 1.78 -15.64 -4.72
N TYR A 81 2.47 -15.47 -3.59
CA TYR A 81 3.81 -16.01 -3.38
C TYR A 81 3.98 -16.62 -1.98
N PRO A 82 4.16 -17.95 -1.86
CA PRO A 82 4.18 -18.64 -0.58
C PRO A 82 5.32 -18.24 0.36
N LEU A 83 6.44 -17.71 -0.16
CA LEU A 83 7.60 -17.27 0.61
C LEU A 83 7.47 -15.82 1.10
N ALA A 84 6.24 -15.30 1.22
CA ALA A 84 5.97 -14.00 1.80
C ALA A 84 6.43 -13.96 3.27
N GLU A 85 7.23 -12.95 3.61
CA GLU A 85 7.85 -12.81 4.93
C GLU A 85 7.10 -11.76 5.77
N PRO A 86 7.03 -11.93 7.10
CA PRO A 86 6.51 -10.90 8.00
C PRO A 86 7.38 -9.63 8.01
N VAL A 87 6.74 -8.48 7.82
CA VAL A 87 7.37 -7.17 7.99
C VAL A 87 7.31 -6.78 9.47
N PRO A 88 8.43 -6.73 10.21
CA PRO A 88 8.39 -6.56 11.66
C PRO A 88 7.99 -5.15 12.11
N TYR A 89 8.35 -4.13 11.31
CA TYR A 89 8.14 -2.72 11.63
C TYR A 89 7.62 -1.95 10.43
N LEU A 90 6.62 -1.11 10.66
CA LEU A 90 6.06 -0.20 9.67
C LEU A 90 5.86 1.19 10.29
N THR A 91 5.92 2.21 9.45
CA THR A 91 5.38 3.52 9.82
C THR A 91 3.87 3.59 9.55
N PHE A 92 3.16 4.50 10.21
CA PHE A 92 1.75 4.76 9.90
C PHE A 92 1.52 5.14 8.43
N ASP A 93 2.47 5.86 7.83
CA ASP A 93 2.37 6.26 6.42
C ASP A 93 2.57 5.06 5.47
N GLU A 94 3.54 4.18 5.74
CA GLU A 94 3.68 2.91 4.98
C GLU A 94 2.44 2.02 5.13
N ALA A 95 1.92 1.87 6.35
CA ALA A 95 0.72 1.07 6.59
C ALA A 95 -0.51 1.63 5.86
N ALA A 96 -0.63 2.96 5.78
CA ALA A 96 -1.73 3.61 5.08
C ALA A 96 -1.67 3.38 3.57
N GLU A 97 -0.48 3.49 2.96
CA GLU A 97 -0.29 3.23 1.53
C GLU A 97 -0.53 1.74 1.21
N LEU A 98 -0.03 0.81 2.04
CA LEU A 98 -0.30 -0.62 1.89
C LEU A 98 -1.81 -0.94 1.92
N ALA A 99 -2.52 -0.40 2.91
CA ALA A 99 -3.95 -0.61 3.06
C ALA A 99 -4.75 -0.03 1.89
N TYR A 100 -4.30 1.08 1.30
CA TYR A 100 -4.96 1.71 0.15
C TYR A 100 -5.00 0.80 -1.07
N PHE A 101 -3.89 0.12 -1.38
CA PHE A 101 -3.79 -0.78 -2.54
C PHE A 101 -4.31 -2.21 -2.27
N GLY A 102 -4.88 -2.46 -1.10
CA GLY A 102 -5.56 -3.71 -0.79
C GLY A 102 -4.74 -4.72 0.01
N ALA A 103 -3.58 -4.35 0.55
CA ALA A 103 -2.94 -5.18 1.55
C ALA A 103 -3.88 -5.35 2.75
N GLN A 104 -3.94 -6.56 3.31
CA GLN A 104 -4.75 -6.87 4.48
C GLN A 104 -4.16 -6.24 5.77
N VAL A 105 -4.13 -4.92 5.83
CA VAL A 105 -3.66 -4.10 6.97
C VAL A 105 -4.86 -3.36 7.57
N LEU A 106 -4.60 -2.41 8.46
CA LEU A 106 -5.58 -1.50 9.04
C LEU A 106 -5.94 -0.40 8.03
N HIS A 107 -7.22 -0.09 7.90
CA HIS A 107 -7.68 1.01 7.04
C HIS A 107 -7.08 2.36 7.53
N PRO A 108 -6.65 3.29 6.64
CA PRO A 108 -6.04 4.56 7.07
C PRO A 108 -6.90 5.36 8.05
N GLN A 109 -8.22 5.35 7.86
CA GLN A 109 -9.16 6.03 8.77
C GLN A 109 -9.17 5.43 10.17
N SER A 110 -9.02 4.10 10.31
CA SER A 110 -9.00 3.46 11.62
C SER A 110 -7.70 3.73 12.37
N MET A 111 -6.60 4.01 11.67
CA MET A 111 -5.32 4.33 12.32
C MET A 111 -5.22 5.78 12.83
N ARG A 112 -6.10 6.71 12.39
CA ARG A 112 -6.02 8.13 12.76
C ARG A 112 -5.95 8.38 14.29
N PRO A 113 -6.81 7.77 15.13
CA PRO A 113 -6.73 8.00 16.58
C PRO A 113 -5.40 7.54 17.18
N ALA A 114 -4.86 6.42 16.71
CA ALA A 114 -3.57 5.90 17.15
C ALA A 114 -2.42 6.81 16.74
N ARG A 115 -2.43 7.31 15.49
CA ARG A 115 -1.45 8.26 14.97
C ARG A 115 -1.46 9.58 15.74
N GLU A 116 -2.64 10.14 16.00
CA GLU A 116 -2.79 11.39 16.76
C GLU A 116 -2.38 11.25 18.22
N GLY A 117 -2.68 10.11 18.85
CA GLY A 117 -2.29 9.80 20.22
C GLY A 117 -0.85 9.32 20.37
N ASP A 118 -0.13 9.15 19.25
CA ASP A 118 1.20 8.53 19.20
C ASP A 118 1.26 7.14 19.87
N ILE A 119 0.19 6.35 19.70
CA ILE A 119 0.05 5.02 20.30
C ILE A 119 0.42 3.97 19.26
N PRO A 120 1.45 3.14 19.49
CA PRO A 120 1.81 2.05 18.58
C PRO A 120 0.66 1.07 18.37
N VAL A 121 0.52 0.60 17.13
CA VAL A 121 -0.45 -0.45 16.77
C VAL A 121 0.30 -1.72 16.40
N ARG A 122 -0.09 -2.86 16.98
CA ARG A 122 0.52 -4.16 16.69
C ARG A 122 -0.47 -5.07 16.00
N VAL A 123 -0.11 -5.58 14.82
CA VAL A 123 -0.88 -6.61 14.11
C VAL A 123 -0.32 -7.98 14.50
N LYS A 124 -1.15 -8.84 15.08
CA LYS A 124 -0.77 -10.17 15.58
C LYS A 124 -1.59 -11.28 14.92
N ASN A 125 -1.07 -12.50 14.95
CA ASN A 125 -1.80 -13.68 14.50
C ASN A 125 -2.52 -14.40 15.65
N SER A 126 -3.82 -14.67 15.50
CA SER A 126 -4.59 -15.47 16.46
C SER A 126 -4.19 -16.94 16.48
N TYR A 127 -3.71 -17.48 15.37
CA TYR A 127 -3.24 -18.87 15.26
C TYR A 127 -1.80 -19.04 15.75
N ASN A 128 -1.00 -17.97 15.74
CA ASN A 128 0.39 -17.96 16.20
C ASN A 128 0.64 -16.82 17.21
N SER A 129 0.12 -17.00 18.42
CA SER A 129 0.16 -15.95 19.46
C SER A 129 1.56 -15.54 19.92
N ASN A 130 2.56 -16.40 19.71
CA ASN A 130 3.96 -16.16 20.06
C ASN A 130 4.70 -15.32 19.01
N ALA A 131 4.18 -15.21 17.78
CA ALA A 131 4.77 -14.36 16.77
C ALA A 131 4.82 -12.89 17.24
N PRO A 132 5.91 -12.15 16.97
CA PRO A 132 6.01 -10.74 17.31
C PRO A 132 4.99 -9.88 16.54
N GLY A 133 4.60 -10.35 15.35
CA GLY A 133 3.74 -9.63 14.42
C GLY A 133 4.41 -8.38 13.86
N THR A 134 3.60 -7.44 13.40
CA THR A 134 4.07 -6.15 12.85
C THR A 134 3.75 -5.03 13.83
N LEU A 135 4.76 -4.24 14.18
CA LEU A 135 4.60 -3.03 14.98
C LEU A 135 4.55 -1.79 14.07
N ILE A 136 3.46 -1.04 14.13
CA ILE A 136 3.22 0.19 13.38
C ILE A 136 3.43 1.39 14.32
N THR A 137 4.38 2.26 13.97
CA THR A 137 4.76 3.45 14.75
C THR A 137 4.82 4.72 13.89
N ARG A 138 5.10 5.88 14.50
CA ARG A 138 5.31 7.12 13.75
C ARG A 138 6.56 7.07 12.88
N THR A 139 7.65 6.54 13.43
CA THR A 139 8.95 6.44 12.77
C THR A 139 9.55 5.07 13.05
N ARG A 140 10.41 4.60 12.16
CA ARG A 140 11.23 3.40 12.32
C ARG A 140 12.61 3.63 11.71
N ASP A 141 13.55 2.77 12.05
CA ASP A 141 14.84 2.75 11.36
C ASP A 141 14.68 2.28 9.91
N MET A 142 15.13 3.12 8.98
CA MET A 142 15.10 2.89 7.53
C MET A 142 16.49 2.59 6.96
N SER A 143 17.54 2.59 7.78
CA SER A 143 18.94 2.47 7.34
C SER A 143 19.21 1.26 6.45
N LYS A 144 18.58 0.12 6.77
CA LYS A 144 18.71 -1.15 6.03
C LYS A 144 17.55 -1.45 5.08
N ALA A 145 16.46 -0.69 5.16
CA ALA A 145 15.27 -0.96 4.36
C ALA A 145 15.46 -0.47 2.92
N VAL A 146 15.27 -1.36 1.95
CA VAL A 146 15.20 -1.03 0.52
C VAL A 146 13.74 -1.07 0.08
N LEU A 147 13.14 -2.26 0.06
CA LEU A 147 11.74 -2.47 -0.23
C LEU A 147 11.07 -3.09 1.00
N THR A 148 9.89 -2.58 1.33
CA THR A 148 9.12 -3.01 2.50
C THR A 148 8.08 -4.06 2.11
N SER A 149 7.31 -3.82 1.05
CA SER A 149 6.27 -4.74 0.60
C SER A 149 5.80 -4.44 -0.83
N ILE A 150 5.25 -5.45 -1.49
CA ILE A 150 4.70 -5.46 -2.85
C ILE A 150 3.22 -5.80 -2.75
N VAL A 151 2.35 -4.92 -3.26
CA VAL A 151 0.90 -5.10 -3.27
C VAL A 151 0.39 -5.16 -4.69
N LEU A 152 -0.52 -6.11 -4.95
CA LEU A 152 -1.18 -6.26 -6.23
C LEU A 152 -2.66 -5.90 -6.11
N LYS A 153 -3.11 -4.97 -6.94
CA LYS A 153 -4.53 -4.65 -7.16
C LYS A 153 -4.93 -5.03 -8.58
N ARG A 154 -5.89 -5.95 -8.71
CA ARG A 154 -6.30 -6.54 -9.98
C ARG A 154 -7.51 -5.88 -10.60
N ASN A 155 -7.72 -6.18 -11.88
CA ASN A 155 -8.94 -5.87 -12.61
C ASN A 155 -9.26 -4.37 -12.65
N VAL A 156 -8.23 -3.52 -12.56
CA VAL A 156 -8.41 -2.07 -12.68
C VAL A 156 -8.66 -1.70 -14.13
N THR A 157 -9.45 -0.64 -14.34
CA THR A 157 -9.64 -0.03 -15.66
C THR A 157 -8.74 1.19 -15.77
N MET A 158 -7.95 1.27 -16.83
CA MET A 158 -7.10 2.42 -17.13
C MET A 158 -7.73 3.24 -18.26
N LEU A 159 -7.77 4.55 -18.07
CA LEU A 159 -8.19 5.54 -19.06
C LEU A 159 -6.98 6.36 -19.48
N ASP A 160 -6.76 6.50 -20.79
CA ASP A 160 -5.78 7.42 -21.35
C ASP A 160 -6.51 8.54 -22.10
N ILE A 161 -6.32 9.77 -21.65
CA ILE A 161 -7.05 10.96 -22.09
C ILE A 161 -6.04 11.90 -22.74
N ALA A 162 -6.03 11.95 -24.06
CA ALA A 162 -5.08 12.74 -24.84
C ALA A 162 -5.75 13.97 -25.47
N SER A 163 -5.18 15.16 -25.26
CA SER A 163 -5.64 16.40 -25.88
C SER A 163 -4.48 17.39 -26.04
N THR A 164 -4.22 17.82 -27.27
CA THR A 164 -3.22 18.88 -27.54
C THR A 164 -3.60 20.21 -26.90
N ARG A 165 -4.88 20.39 -26.53
CA ARG A 165 -5.38 21.56 -25.79
C ARG A 165 -4.86 21.61 -24.35
N MET A 166 -4.26 20.54 -23.83
CA MET A 166 -3.65 20.54 -22.50
C MET A 166 -2.36 21.37 -22.44
N LEU A 167 -1.67 21.52 -23.56
CA LEU A 167 -0.44 22.32 -23.65
C LEU A 167 -0.74 23.81 -23.43
N GLY A 168 -0.17 24.36 -22.36
CA GLY A 168 -0.22 25.81 -22.07
C GLY A 168 -1.59 26.35 -21.66
N GLN A 169 -2.59 25.49 -21.49
CA GLN A 169 -3.92 25.85 -21.00
C GLN A 169 -4.06 25.48 -19.52
N PHE A 170 -4.59 26.40 -18.73
CA PHE A 170 -5.01 26.10 -17.36
C PHE A 170 -6.43 25.51 -17.35
N GLY A 171 -6.72 24.67 -16.36
CA GLY A 171 -8.08 24.16 -16.12
C GLY A 171 -8.45 22.87 -16.85
N PHE A 172 -7.63 22.33 -17.75
CA PHE A 172 -7.91 21.03 -18.39
C PHE A 172 -8.03 19.90 -17.37
N LEU A 173 -7.04 19.78 -16.46
CA LEU A 173 -7.08 18.81 -15.36
C LEU A 173 -8.31 19.00 -14.47
N ALA A 174 -8.65 20.25 -14.13
CA ALA A 174 -9.82 20.55 -13.32
C ALA A 174 -11.12 20.10 -14.00
N LYS A 175 -11.23 20.30 -15.32
CA LYS A 175 -12.39 19.86 -16.11
C LYS A 175 -12.50 18.34 -16.16
N VAL A 176 -11.38 17.65 -16.37
CA VAL A 176 -11.35 16.17 -16.35
C VAL A 176 -11.83 15.64 -15.00
N PHE A 177 -11.28 16.13 -13.89
CA PHE A 177 -11.69 15.67 -12.56
C PHE A 177 -13.11 16.10 -12.16
N SER A 178 -13.62 17.22 -12.65
CA SER A 178 -15.02 17.64 -12.46
C SER A 178 -15.99 16.62 -13.07
N ILE A 179 -15.68 16.06 -14.25
CA ILE A 179 -16.52 15.02 -14.88
C ILE A 179 -16.60 13.79 -13.98
N PHE A 180 -15.47 13.34 -13.42
CA PHE A 180 -15.47 12.22 -12.48
C PHE A 180 -16.22 12.54 -11.18
N GLU A 181 -16.11 13.76 -10.67
CA GLU A 181 -16.84 14.21 -9.47
C GLU A 181 -18.36 14.23 -9.70
N ASP A 182 -18.82 14.79 -10.81
CA ASP A 182 -20.24 14.88 -11.19
C ASP A 182 -20.88 13.49 -11.34
N LEU A 183 -20.08 12.51 -11.80
CA LEU A 183 -20.50 11.11 -11.96
C LEU A 183 -20.27 10.27 -10.69
N GLY A 184 -19.68 10.83 -9.64
CA GLY A 184 -19.43 10.14 -8.38
C GLY A 184 -18.36 9.04 -8.46
N ILE A 185 -17.41 9.16 -9.38
CA ILE A 185 -16.40 8.16 -9.67
C ILE A 185 -15.06 8.51 -9.00
N SER A 186 -14.55 7.58 -8.20
CA SER A 186 -13.23 7.71 -7.57
C SER A 186 -12.12 7.25 -8.50
N VAL A 187 -11.19 8.15 -8.79
CA VAL A 187 -9.91 7.84 -9.43
C VAL A 187 -8.89 7.35 -8.40
N ASP A 188 -8.04 6.40 -8.77
CA ASP A 188 -7.01 5.82 -7.89
C ASP A 188 -5.60 6.37 -8.17
N VAL A 189 -5.04 6.08 -9.34
CA VAL A 189 -3.67 6.47 -9.73
C VAL A 189 -3.74 7.40 -10.92
N VAL A 190 -2.86 8.41 -10.93
CA VAL A 190 -2.78 9.43 -11.97
C VAL A 190 -1.33 9.55 -12.44
N ALA A 191 -1.15 9.68 -13.76
CA ALA A 191 0.09 10.07 -14.40
C ALA A 191 -0.24 11.05 -15.53
N THR A 192 0.68 11.97 -15.80
CA THR A 192 0.48 13.02 -16.80
C THR A 192 1.70 13.12 -17.70
N SER A 193 1.46 13.32 -18.99
CA SER A 193 2.43 13.87 -19.94
C SER A 193 2.09 15.33 -20.24
N GLU A 194 2.74 15.93 -21.22
CA GLU A 194 2.45 17.29 -21.69
C GLU A 194 1.09 17.40 -22.40
N VAL A 195 0.61 16.30 -23.01
CA VAL A 195 -0.59 16.26 -23.86
C VAL A 195 -1.58 15.18 -23.45
N SER A 196 -1.29 14.37 -22.44
CA SER A 196 -2.16 13.29 -22.00
C SER A 196 -2.19 13.11 -20.49
N ILE A 197 -3.27 12.50 -20.02
CA ILE A 197 -3.48 12.12 -18.64
C ILE A 197 -3.91 10.65 -18.64
N SER A 198 -3.17 9.82 -17.92
CA SER A 198 -3.52 8.42 -17.70
C SER A 198 -4.02 8.25 -16.27
N LEU A 199 -5.17 7.59 -16.12
CA LEU A 199 -5.89 7.44 -14.87
C LEU A 199 -6.28 5.97 -14.67
N THR A 200 -6.28 5.50 -13.43
CA THR A 200 -6.87 4.20 -13.09
C THR A 200 -8.12 4.38 -12.23
N LEU A 201 -9.12 3.55 -12.46
CA LEU A 201 -10.37 3.54 -11.71
C LEU A 201 -10.43 2.31 -10.81
N ASP A 202 -10.87 2.49 -9.57
CA ASP A 202 -11.15 1.38 -8.67
C ASP A 202 -12.48 0.75 -9.08
N PRO A 203 -12.44 -0.49 -9.57
CA PRO A 203 -13.64 -1.16 -9.95
C PRO A 203 -14.59 -1.32 -8.74
N SER A 204 -14.05 -1.68 -7.56
CA SER A 204 -14.84 -1.85 -6.34
C SER A 204 -15.49 -0.57 -5.78
N LYS A 205 -15.06 0.62 -6.22
CA LYS A 205 -15.68 1.91 -5.85
C LYS A 205 -16.65 2.43 -6.91
N LEU A 206 -16.54 1.96 -8.15
CA LEU A 206 -17.56 2.14 -9.18
C LEU A 206 -18.83 1.32 -8.84
N TRP A 207 -18.67 0.15 -8.20
CA TRP A 207 -19.70 -0.90 -8.22
C TRP A 207 -20.44 -1.13 -6.90
N SER A 208 -21.19 -0.11 -6.47
CA SER A 208 -22.25 -0.30 -5.46
C SER A 208 -23.58 -0.74 -6.07
N ARG A 209 -23.67 -0.85 -7.41
CA ARG A 209 -24.90 -1.11 -8.18
C ARG A 209 -24.72 -2.27 -9.17
N GLU A 210 -25.84 -2.89 -9.54
CA GLU A 210 -25.94 -4.10 -10.39
C GLU A 210 -25.08 -4.06 -11.66
N LEU A 211 -24.62 -5.24 -12.10
CA LEU A 211 -23.73 -5.48 -13.26
C LEU A 211 -24.18 -4.77 -14.56
N ILE A 212 -25.48 -4.53 -14.75
CA ILE A 212 -26.05 -3.86 -15.93
C ILE A 212 -25.73 -2.36 -15.96
N GLN A 213 -25.56 -1.73 -14.79
CA GLN A 213 -25.21 -0.31 -14.66
C GLN A 213 -23.72 -0.04 -15.01
N GLN A 214 -22.87 -1.06 -14.92
CA GLN A 214 -21.41 -0.94 -15.01
C GLN A 214 -20.89 -0.53 -16.40
N ALA A 215 -21.42 -1.14 -17.45
CA ALA A 215 -21.07 -0.77 -18.83
C ALA A 215 -21.58 0.64 -19.14
N SER A 216 -22.82 0.92 -18.73
CA SER A 216 -23.47 2.21 -18.95
C SER A 216 -22.76 3.39 -18.26
N GLU A 217 -22.19 3.20 -17.07
CA GLU A 217 -21.48 4.26 -16.36
C GLU A 217 -20.13 4.58 -17.01
N LEU A 218 -19.36 3.55 -17.38
CA LEU A 218 -18.07 3.74 -18.06
C LEU A 218 -18.26 4.36 -19.44
N ASP A 219 -19.25 3.90 -20.21
CA ASP A 219 -19.57 4.46 -21.51
C ASP A 219 -19.96 5.95 -21.40
N HIS A 220 -20.72 6.32 -20.36
CA HIS A 220 -21.09 7.71 -20.12
C HIS A 220 -19.90 8.59 -19.74
N VAL A 221 -18.97 8.10 -18.93
CA VAL A 221 -17.71 8.80 -18.62
C VAL A 221 -16.91 9.06 -19.90
N VAL A 222 -16.79 8.05 -20.74
CA VAL A 222 -16.05 8.15 -22.01
C VAL A 222 -16.71 9.18 -22.91
N GLU A 223 -18.04 9.13 -23.06
CA GLU A 223 -18.79 10.10 -23.86
C GLU A 223 -18.57 11.56 -23.39
N GLU A 224 -18.60 11.81 -22.07
CA GLU A 224 -18.35 13.16 -21.53
C GLU A 224 -16.90 13.62 -21.74
N LEU A 225 -15.92 12.72 -21.58
CA LEU A 225 -14.51 13.01 -21.80
C LEU A 225 -14.17 13.20 -23.29
N GLU A 226 -14.83 12.47 -24.18
CA GLU A 226 -14.64 12.57 -25.64
C GLU A 226 -15.05 13.95 -26.19
N LYS A 227 -15.90 14.70 -25.47
CA LYS A 227 -16.23 16.10 -25.81
C LYS A 227 -15.02 17.04 -25.72
N ILE A 228 -13.96 16.64 -25.01
CA ILE A 228 -12.80 17.51 -24.73
C ILE A 228 -11.43 16.90 -25.09
N ALA A 229 -11.38 15.58 -25.32
CA ALA A 229 -10.15 14.83 -25.54
C ALA A 229 -10.41 13.56 -26.37
N VAL A 230 -9.34 12.89 -26.81
CA VAL A 230 -9.40 11.52 -27.31
C VAL A 230 -9.21 10.59 -26.12
N VAL A 231 -10.08 9.60 -25.96
CA VAL A 231 -10.08 8.70 -24.80
C VAL A 231 -9.85 7.27 -25.25
N ASN A 232 -8.87 6.59 -24.64
CA ASN A 232 -8.64 5.16 -24.81
C ASN A 232 -8.93 4.44 -23.49
N VAL A 233 -9.78 3.42 -23.56
CA VAL A 233 -10.13 2.58 -22.40
C VAL A 233 -9.37 1.26 -22.47
N LEU A 234 -8.65 0.94 -21.41
CA LEU A 234 -7.86 -0.27 -21.27
C LEU A 234 -8.31 -1.03 -20.01
N GLN A 235 -9.13 -2.06 -20.23
CA GLN A 235 -9.60 -2.96 -19.18
C GLN A 235 -8.58 -4.07 -18.90
N HIS A 236 -8.80 -4.86 -17.84
CA HIS A 236 -7.94 -5.98 -17.45
C HIS A 236 -6.49 -5.56 -17.20
N ARG A 237 -6.32 -4.55 -16.35
CA ARG A 237 -5.04 -4.05 -15.89
C ARG A 237 -4.87 -4.29 -14.41
N SER A 238 -3.61 -4.39 -14.00
CA SER A 238 -3.22 -4.58 -12.61
C SER A 238 -2.27 -3.48 -12.17
N ILE A 239 -2.45 -3.01 -10.94
CA ILE A 239 -1.54 -2.08 -10.28
C ILE A 239 -0.64 -2.88 -9.35
N ILE A 240 0.67 -2.76 -9.55
CA ILE A 240 1.69 -3.26 -8.66
C ILE A 240 2.25 -2.07 -7.89
N SER A 241 1.94 -2.01 -6.60
CA SER A 241 2.41 -0.98 -5.68
C SER A 241 3.62 -1.51 -4.92
N LEU A 242 4.73 -0.77 -5.05
CA LEU A 242 6.00 -1.04 -4.40
C LEU A 242 6.18 -0.02 -3.29
N ASN A 243 6.07 -0.48 -2.05
CA ASN A 243 6.34 0.36 -0.88
C ASN A 243 7.78 0.13 -0.42
N GLY A 244 8.60 1.17 -0.48
CA GLY A 244 10.01 1.10 -0.16
C GLY A 244 10.59 2.41 0.36
N ASN A 245 11.89 2.40 0.63
CA ASN A 245 12.61 3.55 1.11
C ASN A 245 12.81 4.55 -0.03
N VAL A 246 12.13 5.70 0.05
CA VAL A 246 12.20 6.78 -0.94
C VAL A 246 13.63 7.28 -1.19
N GLN A 247 14.52 7.20 -0.18
CA GLN A 247 15.93 7.59 -0.32
C GLN A 247 16.73 6.64 -1.22
N ARG A 248 16.22 5.43 -1.45
CA ARG A 248 16.82 4.41 -2.32
C ARG A 248 15.98 4.19 -3.59
N SER A 249 15.15 5.16 -3.97
CA SER A 249 14.21 5.04 -5.10
C SER A 249 14.89 4.66 -6.41
N SER A 250 16.03 5.26 -6.74
CA SER A 250 16.79 4.92 -7.97
C SER A 250 17.20 3.44 -8.02
N LEU A 251 17.71 2.91 -6.90
CA LEU A 251 18.10 1.50 -6.79
C LEU A 251 16.87 0.58 -6.93
N ILE A 252 15.75 0.96 -6.32
CA ILE A 252 14.50 0.19 -6.43
C ILE A 252 14.05 0.16 -7.90
N LEU A 253 13.99 1.31 -8.56
CA LEU A 253 13.55 1.41 -9.95
C LEU A 253 14.46 0.65 -10.90
N GLU A 254 15.78 0.78 -10.76
CA GLU A 254 16.76 0.03 -11.55
C GLU A 254 16.51 -1.48 -11.46
N LYS A 255 16.43 -2.00 -10.23
CA LYS A 255 16.23 -3.43 -9.98
C LYS A 255 14.87 -3.92 -10.50
N VAL A 256 13.82 -3.12 -10.32
CA VAL A 256 12.48 -3.41 -10.84
C VAL A 256 12.51 -3.51 -12.36
N PHE A 257 12.97 -2.48 -13.06
CA PHE A 257 12.95 -2.49 -14.53
C PHE A 257 13.88 -3.55 -15.12
N ASN A 258 14.99 -3.90 -14.46
CA ASN A 258 15.82 -5.02 -14.86
C ASN A 258 15.05 -6.36 -14.80
N VAL A 259 14.34 -6.62 -13.69
CA VAL A 259 13.51 -7.83 -13.55
C VAL A 259 12.40 -7.87 -14.60
N LEU A 260 11.72 -6.75 -14.83
CA LEU A 260 10.65 -6.67 -15.82
C LEU A 260 11.17 -6.89 -17.24
N HIS A 261 12.32 -6.31 -17.57
CA HIS A 261 12.98 -6.50 -18.86
C HIS A 261 13.32 -7.97 -19.11
N ILE A 262 13.95 -8.65 -18.15
CA ILE A 262 14.30 -10.08 -18.24
C ILE A 262 13.04 -10.94 -18.44
N LYS A 263 11.91 -10.56 -17.84
CA LYS A 263 10.64 -11.28 -17.96
C LYS A 263 9.81 -10.87 -19.17
N GLY A 264 10.22 -9.87 -19.94
CA GLY A 264 9.48 -9.34 -21.09
C GLY A 264 8.17 -8.66 -20.71
N ILE A 265 8.06 -8.12 -19.48
CA ILE A 265 6.85 -7.47 -18.97
C ILE A 265 6.88 -5.99 -19.31
N ASN A 266 5.83 -5.50 -19.98
CA ASN A 266 5.74 -4.11 -20.40
C ASN A 266 4.92 -3.29 -19.39
N VAL A 267 5.55 -2.28 -18.79
CA VAL A 267 4.86 -1.30 -17.94
C VAL A 267 4.16 -0.27 -18.81
N GLN A 268 2.86 -0.08 -18.57
CA GLN A 268 2.03 0.84 -19.37
C GLN A 268 1.93 2.22 -18.75
N MET A 269 1.99 2.30 -17.43
CA MET A 269 1.92 3.54 -16.68
C MET A 269 2.74 3.41 -15.39
N ILE A 270 3.42 4.50 -15.03
CA ILE A 270 4.22 4.62 -13.81
C ILE A 270 3.72 5.84 -13.07
N SER A 271 3.51 5.72 -11.77
CA SER A 271 3.18 6.87 -10.90
C SER A 271 3.99 6.80 -9.62
N GLN A 272 4.75 7.87 -9.36
CA GLN A 272 5.52 8.05 -8.13
C GLN A 272 5.33 9.50 -7.65
N GLY A 273 4.90 9.67 -6.41
CA GLY A 273 4.78 10.99 -5.78
C GLY A 273 6.11 11.50 -5.21
N ALA A 274 6.26 12.83 -5.12
CA ALA A 274 7.50 13.50 -4.71
C ALA A 274 8.01 13.18 -3.29
N SER A 275 7.16 12.68 -2.39
CA SER A 275 7.54 12.40 -0.99
C SER A 275 6.98 11.08 -0.47
N LYS A 276 6.50 10.23 -1.38
CA LYS A 276 5.81 8.99 -1.00
C LYS A 276 6.76 7.80 -1.07
N VAL A 277 6.54 6.87 -0.16
CA VAL A 277 7.19 5.55 -0.10
C VAL A 277 6.70 4.60 -1.20
N ASN A 278 5.68 5.00 -1.98
CA ASN A 278 4.99 4.17 -2.95
C ASN A 278 5.38 4.50 -4.39
N ILE A 279 5.73 3.47 -5.16
CA ILE A 279 5.85 3.49 -6.62
C ILE A 279 4.78 2.56 -7.17
N SER A 280 3.90 3.06 -8.05
CA SER A 280 2.85 2.26 -8.67
C SER A 280 3.14 2.02 -10.15
N LEU A 281 3.06 0.75 -10.56
CA LEU A 281 3.25 0.30 -11.93
C LEU A 281 1.99 -0.36 -12.44
N ILE A 282 1.56 -0.02 -13.64
CA ILE A 282 0.40 -0.64 -14.28
C ILE A 282 0.91 -1.63 -15.33
N VAL A 283 0.43 -2.87 -15.23
CA VAL A 283 0.74 -4.00 -16.14
C VAL A 283 -0.55 -4.70 -16.59
N ASN A 284 -0.43 -5.61 -17.56
CA ASN A 284 -1.55 -6.50 -17.92
C ASN A 284 -1.88 -7.44 -16.75
N ASP A 285 -3.16 -7.77 -16.57
CA ASP A 285 -3.61 -8.70 -15.53
C ASP A 285 -2.93 -10.09 -15.63
N ASP A 286 -2.75 -10.58 -16.86
CA ASP A 286 -2.16 -11.90 -17.14
C ASP A 286 -0.70 -12.02 -16.67
N GLU A 287 0.02 -10.90 -16.65
CA GLU A 287 1.44 -10.85 -16.29
C GLU A 287 1.65 -10.49 -14.80
N ALA A 288 0.59 -10.06 -14.10
CA ALA A 288 0.69 -9.40 -12.82
C ALA A 288 1.22 -10.30 -11.69
N GLU A 289 0.76 -11.56 -11.63
CA GLU A 289 1.28 -12.52 -10.63
C GLU A 289 2.75 -12.84 -10.86
N GLN A 290 3.11 -13.12 -12.11
CA GLN A 290 4.48 -13.43 -12.47
C GLN A 290 5.41 -12.26 -12.14
N CYS A 291 4.94 -11.03 -12.36
CA CYS A 291 5.63 -9.81 -11.97
C CYS A 291 5.88 -9.76 -10.46
N VAL A 292 4.84 -9.92 -9.64
CA VAL A 292 4.96 -9.92 -8.16
C VAL A 292 5.92 -10.99 -7.68
N ARG A 293 5.81 -12.23 -8.18
CA ARG A 293 6.71 -13.33 -7.80
C ARG A 293 8.17 -13.03 -8.15
N SER A 294 8.41 -12.51 -9.35
CA SER A 294 9.76 -12.21 -9.82
C SER A 294 10.39 -11.05 -9.05
N LEU A 295 9.60 -10.01 -8.76
CA LEU A 295 10.05 -8.88 -7.94
C LEU A 295 10.30 -9.32 -6.51
N HIS A 296 9.42 -10.13 -5.92
CA HIS A 296 9.60 -10.60 -4.56
C HIS A 296 10.90 -11.39 -4.40
N SER A 297 11.13 -12.40 -5.26
CA SER A 297 12.35 -13.19 -5.25
C SER A 297 13.61 -12.32 -5.45
N ALA A 298 13.55 -11.34 -6.35
CA ALA A 298 14.67 -10.42 -6.56
C ALA A 298 14.96 -9.55 -5.31
N PHE A 299 13.93 -9.05 -4.61
CA PHE A 299 14.13 -8.10 -3.51
C PHE A 299 14.35 -8.75 -2.14
N PHE A 300 13.73 -9.89 -1.87
CA PHE A 300 13.68 -10.49 -0.53
C PHE A 300 14.47 -11.80 -0.41
N GLU A 301 14.66 -12.55 -1.51
CA GLU A 301 15.38 -13.85 -1.45
C GLU A 301 16.83 -13.77 -1.91
N SER A 302 17.16 -12.71 -2.67
CA SER A 302 18.51 -12.51 -3.18
C SER A 302 19.39 -11.91 -2.08
N ASP A 303 19.90 -12.75 -1.18
CA ASP A 303 20.91 -12.36 -0.21
C ASP A 303 22.20 -11.90 -0.91
N VAL A 304 22.46 -10.59 -0.82
CA VAL A 304 23.73 -10.01 -0.34
C VAL A 304 24.96 -10.90 -0.53
N SER A 305 25.51 -11.00 -1.76
CA SER A 305 26.81 -11.66 -1.97
C SER A 305 27.62 -11.24 -3.20
N GLU A 306 27.16 -10.30 -4.04
CA GLU A 306 28.00 -9.74 -5.11
C GLU A 306 27.65 -8.27 -5.32
N LEU A 307 28.48 -7.35 -4.83
CA LEU A 307 28.69 -5.98 -5.35
C LEU A 307 29.70 -5.19 -4.48
N ASP A 308 30.09 -5.69 -3.30
CA ASP A 308 31.30 -5.24 -2.58
C ASP A 308 32.44 -6.23 -2.86
N GLY A 309 33.22 -5.99 -3.92
CA GLY A 309 34.49 -6.71 -4.08
C GLY A 309 34.93 -7.07 -5.50
N LYS A 310 34.93 -6.13 -6.45
CA LYS A 310 35.84 -6.18 -7.62
C LYS A 310 36.04 -4.82 -8.28
N CYS A 311 36.55 -3.86 -7.51
CA CYS A 311 37.44 -2.83 -8.04
C CYS A 311 38.82 -3.03 -7.40
N VAL A 312 39.51 -4.08 -7.84
CA VAL A 312 40.98 -4.17 -7.69
C VAL A 312 41.56 -4.01 -9.08
N SER A 313 42.06 -2.80 -9.29
CA SER A 313 43.07 -2.38 -10.28
C SER A 313 43.63 -3.47 -11.19
N ASP A 314 43.19 -3.47 -12.44
CA ASP A 314 43.95 -4.04 -13.55
C ASP A 314 44.94 -2.98 -14.04
N ASN A 315 46.02 -2.75 -13.27
CA ASN A 315 47.17 -1.99 -13.75
C ASN A 315 48.05 -2.95 -14.56
N GLY A 316 47.69 -3.13 -15.83
CA GLY A 316 48.54 -3.76 -16.83
C GLY A 316 49.85 -2.98 -16.98
N SER A 317 50.92 -3.53 -16.44
CA SER A 317 52.29 -3.11 -16.73
C SER A 317 52.66 -3.52 -18.16
N VAL A 318 52.47 -2.61 -19.11
CA VAL A 318 53.08 -2.69 -20.44
C VAL A 318 54.50 -2.13 -20.34
N GLN A 319 55.49 -3.01 -20.23
CA GLN A 319 56.90 -2.65 -20.38
C GLN A 319 57.27 -2.72 -21.87
N LEU A 320 57.42 -1.53 -22.45
CA LEU A 320 57.94 -1.32 -23.80
C LEU A 320 59.38 -1.83 -23.91
N ARG A 321 59.63 -2.75 -24.85
CA ARG A 321 60.97 -3.02 -25.38
C ARG A 321 61.42 -1.80 -26.18
N SER A 322 62.55 -1.23 -25.81
CA SER A 322 63.33 -0.32 -26.66
C SER A 322 64.43 -1.14 -27.34
N GLU A 323 64.57 -0.91 -28.64
CA GLU A 323 65.70 -1.32 -29.47
C GLU A 323 66.95 -0.48 -29.12
N GLU A 324 68.11 -1.05 -29.45
CA GLU A 324 69.52 -0.61 -29.26
C GLU A 324 70.21 -1.00 -27.94
#